data_AF-A0A524MEJ6-F1
#
_entry.id   AF-A0A524MEJ6-F1
#
_cell.length_a   1.000
_cell.length_b   1.000
_cell.length_c   1.000
_cell.angle_alpha   90.00
_cell.angle_beta   90.00
_cell.angle_gamma   90.00
#
_symmetry.space_group_name_H-M   'P 1'
#
loop_
_entity.id
_entity.type
_entity.pdbx_description
1 polymer ?
#
loop_
_entity_poly.entity_id
_entity_poly.type
_entity_poly.pdbx_seq_one_letter_code
_entity_poly.pdbx_strand_id
1 'polypeptide(L)'
;MQDYPHHYKVVAVSATNGDVKLASEGLCEISSAPPKEFGGAGGKWSPETLLVASVADCFVLSYKAIAGASKLSWISLKCEVEGTLERSEGVSKFTS
;
A
#
# COMPACT_ATOMS: atom_id res chain seq x y z
N MET A 1 -1.76 9.72 -22.01
CA MET A 1 -1.97 8.40 -21.38
C MET A 1 -1.40 7.38 -22.36
N GLN A 2 -0.58 6.43 -21.90
CA GLN A 2 -0.08 5.38 -22.80
C GLN A 2 -1.21 4.38 -23.06
N ASP A 3 -1.11 3.62 -24.16
CA ASP A 3 -2.04 2.53 -24.43
C ASP A 3 -1.76 1.32 -23.54
N TYR A 4 -2.81 0.55 -23.23
CA TYR A 4 -2.71 -0.68 -22.46
C TYR A 4 -2.07 -1.82 -23.28
N PRO A 5 -1.34 -2.77 -22.64
CA PRO A 5 -1.20 -2.95 -21.19
C PRO A 5 -0.07 -2.12 -20.56
N HIS A 6 -0.26 -1.74 -19.29
CA HIS A 6 0.80 -1.19 -18.45
C HIS A 6 1.38 -2.28 -17.55
N HIS A 7 2.70 -2.28 -17.40
CA HIS A 7 3.41 -3.25 -16.57
C HIS A 7 4.09 -2.55 -15.39
N TYR A 8 3.78 -2.99 -14.19
CA TYR A 8 4.43 -2.52 -12.95
C TYR A 8 5.24 -3.68 -12.39
N LYS A 9 6.54 -3.45 -12.16
CA LYS A 9 7.47 -4.47 -11.67
C LYS A 9 8.05 -4.06 -10.32
N VAL A 10 8.08 -4.99 -9.38
CA VAL A 10 8.69 -4.82 -8.06
C VAL A 10 9.56 -6.04 -7.80
N VAL A 11 10.74 -5.81 -7.23
CA VAL A 11 11.64 -6.86 -6.72
C VAL A 11 11.63 -6.79 -5.20
N ALA A 12 11.46 -7.94 -4.55
CA ALA A 12 11.57 -8.08 -3.11
C ALA A 12 12.82 -8.92 -2.78
N VAL A 13 13.71 -8.40 -1.94
CA VAL A 13 14.93 -9.10 -1.51
C VAL A 13 14.95 -9.16 0.02
N SER A 14 15.31 -10.32 0.57
CA SER A 14 15.55 -10.50 2.00
C SER A 14 16.72 -11.45 2.21
N ALA A 15 17.50 -11.21 3.26
CA ALA A 15 18.40 -12.22 3.82
C ALA A 15 17.62 -13.13 4.78
N THR A 16 18.29 -14.15 5.33
CA THR A 16 17.72 -15.03 6.37
C THR A 16 17.25 -14.27 7.61
N ASN A 17 17.91 -13.15 7.93
CA ASN A 17 17.55 -12.24 9.00
C ASN A 17 17.42 -10.82 8.43
N GLY A 18 16.51 -10.03 8.98
CA GLY A 18 16.34 -8.61 8.65
C GLY A 18 15.05 -8.30 7.89
N ASP A 19 15.01 -7.09 7.32
CA ASP A 19 13.85 -6.59 6.59
C ASP A 19 13.79 -7.14 5.16
N VAL A 20 12.58 -7.09 4.60
CA VAL A 20 12.38 -7.20 3.16
C VAL A 20 12.60 -5.83 2.52
N LYS A 21 13.44 -5.77 1.48
CA LYS A 21 13.67 -4.59 0.66
C LYS A 21 12.85 -4.67 -0.61
N LEU A 22 11.95 -3.71 -0.81
CA LEU A 22 11.11 -3.59 -1.99
C LEU A 22 11.66 -2.50 -2.91
N ALA A 23 11.96 -2.85 -4.14
CA ALA A 23 12.54 -1.93 -5.13
C ALA A 23 11.78 -1.99 -6.47
N SER A 24 11.67 -0.85 -7.13
CA SER A 24 11.18 -0.71 -8.50
C SER A 24 12.03 0.33 -9.23
N GLU A 25 12.10 0.24 -10.54
CA GLU A 25 12.95 1.11 -11.35
C GLU A 25 12.56 2.58 -11.17
N GLY A 26 13.53 3.41 -10.75
CA GLY A 26 13.33 4.85 -10.54
C GLY A 26 12.55 5.22 -9.26
N LEU A 27 12.19 4.26 -8.40
CA LEU A 27 11.51 4.52 -7.13
C LEU A 27 12.46 4.38 -5.93
N CYS A 28 12.15 5.09 -4.84
CA CYS A 28 12.84 4.90 -3.58
C CYS A 28 12.54 3.51 -3.00
N GLU A 29 13.54 2.87 -2.39
CA GLU A 29 13.38 1.58 -1.73
C GLU A 29 12.47 1.70 -0.51
N ILE A 30 11.58 0.71 -0.33
CA ILE A 30 10.76 0.57 0.87
C ILE A 30 11.29 -0.61 1.69
N SER A 31 11.56 -0.39 2.97
CA SER A 31 11.87 -1.46 3.93
C SER A 31 10.60 -1.91 4.61
N SER A 32 10.30 -3.21 4.53
CA SER A 32 9.14 -3.82 5.18
C SER A 32 9.53 -4.99 6.09
N ALA A 33 8.67 -5.28 7.05
CA ALA A 33 8.83 -6.38 7.98
C ALA A 33 7.46 -6.97 8.32
N PRO A 34 7.39 -8.19 8.90
CA PRO A 34 6.16 -8.71 9.45
C PRO A 34 5.57 -7.72 10.48
N PRO A 35 4.24 -7.52 10.51
CA PRO A 35 3.62 -6.67 11.51
C PRO A 35 3.62 -7.38 12.87
N LYS A 36 3.24 -6.67 13.94
CA LYS A 36 3.28 -7.21 15.31
C LYS A 36 2.35 -8.41 15.49
N GLU A 37 1.23 -8.37 14.79
CA GLU A 37 0.16 -9.37 14.76
C GLU A 37 0.64 -10.71 14.22
N PHE A 38 1.72 -10.72 13.42
CA PHE A 38 2.40 -11.93 12.93
C PHE A 38 3.76 -12.17 13.62
N GLY A 39 3.98 -11.58 14.79
CA GLY A 39 5.19 -11.79 15.59
C GLY A 39 6.41 -10.97 15.15
N GLY A 40 6.23 -9.98 14.28
CA GLY A 40 7.29 -9.04 13.94
C GLY A 40 7.55 -8.00 15.04
N ALA A 41 8.70 -7.33 14.96
CA ALA A 41 9.06 -6.27 15.90
C ALA A 41 8.14 -5.02 15.79
N GLY A 42 7.44 -4.86 14.66
CA GLY A 42 6.68 -3.66 14.34
C GLY A 42 7.54 -2.44 14.03
N GLY A 43 6.89 -1.31 13.74
CA GLY A 43 7.58 -0.03 13.48
C GLY A 43 8.10 0.14 12.04
N LYS A 44 7.79 -0.80 11.14
CA LYS A 44 8.03 -0.71 9.69
C LYS A 44 6.73 -0.97 8.96
N TRP A 45 6.71 -0.63 7.67
CA TRP A 45 5.65 -1.05 6.77
C TRP A 45 5.56 -2.58 6.75
N SER A 46 4.35 -3.12 6.70
CA SER A 46 4.13 -4.54 6.43
C SER A 46 3.36 -4.73 5.11
N PRO A 47 3.32 -5.94 4.54
CA PRO A 47 2.48 -6.21 3.37
C PRO A 47 1.02 -5.79 3.58
N GLU A 48 0.46 -6.05 4.77
CA GLU A 48 -0.89 -5.69 5.17
C GLU A 48 -1.08 -4.16 5.17
N THR A 49 -0.18 -3.42 5.82
CA THR A 49 -0.27 -1.96 5.87
C THR A 49 -0.03 -1.33 4.50
N LEU A 50 0.86 -1.89 3.67
CA LEU A 50 1.11 -1.42 2.32
C LEU A 50 -0.12 -1.58 1.42
N LEU A 51 -0.83 -2.70 1.55
CA LEU A 51 -2.06 -2.92 0.81
C LEU A 51 -3.13 -1.88 1.18
N VAL A 52 -3.38 -1.67 2.47
CA VAL A 52 -4.35 -0.66 2.94
C VAL A 52 -3.91 0.76 2.54
N ALA A 53 -2.61 1.05 2.59
CA ALA A 53 -2.07 2.33 2.11
C ALA A 53 -2.31 2.55 0.62
N SER A 54 -2.21 1.51 -0.21
CA SER A 54 -2.51 1.61 -1.65
C SER A 54 -3.96 2.02 -1.92
N VAL A 55 -4.90 1.59 -1.07
CA VAL A 55 -6.33 1.96 -1.17
C VAL A 55 -6.51 3.44 -0.85
N ALA A 56 -5.90 3.91 0.25
CA ALA A 56 -5.93 5.31 0.64
C ALA A 56 -5.32 6.22 -0.45
N ASP A 57 -4.16 5.84 -0.99
CA ASP A 57 -3.48 6.59 -2.05
C ASP A 57 -4.34 6.66 -3.33
N CYS A 58 -4.87 5.52 -3.78
CA CYS A 58 -5.72 5.45 -4.96
C CYS A 58 -6.98 6.33 -4.82
N PHE A 59 -7.60 6.35 -3.64
CA PHE A 59 -8.74 7.21 -3.37
C PHE A 59 -8.37 8.70 -3.45
N VAL A 60 -7.26 9.11 -2.83
CA VAL A 60 -6.79 10.51 -2.86
C VAL A 60 -6.43 10.95 -4.27
N LEU A 61 -5.79 10.08 -5.07
CA LEU A 61 -5.49 10.37 -6.48
C LEU A 61 -6.76 10.54 -7.32
N SER A 62 -7.77 9.69 -7.08
CA SER A 62 -9.08 9.80 -7.73
C SER A 62 -9.79 11.09 -7.35
N TYR A 63 -9.78 11.46 -6.05
CA TYR A 63 -10.33 12.73 -5.58
C TYR A 63 -9.66 13.92 -6.27
N LYS A 64 -8.33 13.95 -6.36
CA LYS A 64 -7.59 15.04 -7.04
C LYS A 64 -8.03 15.20 -8.49
N ALA A 65 -8.19 14.09 -9.22
CA ALA A 65 -8.65 14.11 -10.61
C ALA A 65 -10.05 14.73 -10.74
N ILE A 66 -10.98 14.32 -9.89
CA ILE A 66 -12.36 14.83 -9.89
C ILE A 66 -12.40 16.31 -9.46
N ALA A 67 -11.72 16.68 -8.37
CA ALA A 67 -11.67 18.07 -7.89
C ALA A 67 -11.12 19.01 -8.97
N GLY A 68 -10.10 18.59 -9.71
CA GLY A 68 -9.57 19.32 -10.85
C GLY A 68 -10.60 19.48 -11.97
N ALA A 69 -11.28 18.40 -12.37
CA ALA A 69 -12.33 18.45 -13.40
C ALA A 69 -13.53 19.32 -12.99
N SER A 70 -13.90 19.31 -11.71
CA SER A 70 -15.00 20.09 -11.15
C SER A 70 -14.63 21.53 -10.79
N LYS A 71 -13.35 21.95 -10.95
CA LYS A 71 -12.83 23.25 -10.51
C LYS A 71 -13.11 23.54 -9.03
N LEU A 72 -13.13 22.51 -8.20
CA LEU A 72 -13.36 22.63 -6.77
C LEU A 72 -12.08 23.16 -6.09
N SER A 73 -12.19 24.25 -5.34
CA SER A 73 -11.11 24.76 -4.50
C SER A 73 -11.07 24.00 -3.17
N TRP A 74 -9.90 23.48 -2.79
CA TRP A 74 -9.70 22.73 -1.55
C TRP A 74 -8.32 23.04 -0.95
N ILE A 75 -8.18 22.87 0.37
CA ILE A 75 -6.95 23.19 1.12
C ILE A 75 -6.19 21.91 1.49
N SER A 76 -6.89 20.94 2.09
CA SER A 76 -6.30 19.68 2.54
C SER A 76 -7.34 18.57 2.57
N LEU A 77 -6.89 17.34 2.34
CA LEU A 77 -7.68 16.12 2.50
C LEU A 77 -6.88 15.14 3.37
N LYS A 78 -7.53 14.58 4.39
CA LYS A 78 -7.02 13.44 5.15
C LYS A 78 -7.91 12.24 4.81
N CYS A 79 -7.30 11.14 4.39
CA CYS A 79 -7.99 9.88 4.14
C CYS A 79 -7.46 8.87 5.15
N GLU A 80 -8.37 8.30 5.95
CA GLU A 80 -8.07 7.23 6.90
C GLU A 80 -8.73 5.97 6.36
N VAL A 81 -7.96 4.89 6.28
CA VAL A 81 -8.44 3.59 5.83
C VAL A 81 -8.03 2.57 6.87
N GLU A 82 -8.99 1.76 7.28
CA GLU A 82 -8.82 0.60 8.15
C GLU A 82 -9.16 -0.64 7.32
N GLY A 83 -8.39 -1.71 7.51
CA GLY A 83 -8.63 -3.00 6.88
C GLY A 83 -8.60 -4.11 7.92
N THR A 84 -9.66 -4.90 7.99
CA THR A 84 -9.74 -6.04 8.93
C THR A 84 -9.24 -7.30 8.25
N LEU A 85 -8.14 -7.87 8.75
CA LEU A 85 -7.63 -9.15 8.29
C LEU A 85 -8.14 -10.28 9.19
N GLU A 86 -8.99 -11.15 8.64
CA GLU A 86 -9.55 -12.29 9.36
C GLU A 86 -9.05 -13.62 8.80
N ARG A 87 -9.15 -14.67 9.63
CA ARG A 87 -8.90 -16.04 9.21
C ARG A 87 -10.23 -16.74 8.98
N SER A 88 -10.53 -17.05 7.72
CA SER A 88 -11.77 -17.69 7.30
C SER A 88 -11.42 -18.93 6.47
N GLU A 89 -12.01 -20.07 6.80
CA GLU A 89 -11.73 -21.36 6.14
C GLU A 89 -10.24 -21.74 6.12
N GLY A 90 -9.47 -21.30 7.12
CA GLY A 90 -8.03 -21.57 7.22
C GLY A 90 -7.13 -20.68 6.37
N VAL A 91 -7.68 -19.66 5.70
CA VAL A 91 -6.92 -18.68 4.91
C VAL A 91 -7.09 -17.29 5.51
N SER A 92 -6.01 -16.49 5.51
CA SER A 92 -6.06 -15.09 5.92
C SER A 92 -6.59 -14.24 4.77
N LYS A 93 -7.62 -13.42 5.01
CA LYS A 93 -8.22 -12.54 3.99
C LYS A 93 -8.70 -11.23 4.63
N PHE A 94 -8.61 -10.13 3.89
CA PHE A 94 -9.24 -8.88 4.31
C PHE A 94 -10.76 -8.99 4.12
N THR A 95 -11.55 -8.60 5.14
CA THR A 95 -13.02 -8.76 5.15
C THR A 95 -13.79 -7.45 5.28
N SER A 96 -13.17 -6.39 5.78
CA SER A 96 -13.71 -5.03 5.78
C SER A 96 -12.62 -3.99 5.65
#